data_AF-A0A5C3PGM7-F1
#
_entry.id   AF-A0A5C3PGM7-F1
#
_cell.length_a   1.000
_cell.length_b   1.000
_cell.length_c   1.000
_cell.angle_alpha   90.00
_cell.angle_beta   90.00
_cell.angle_gamma   90.00
#
_symmetry.space_group_name_H-M   'P 1'
#
loop_
_entity.id
_entity.type
_entity.pdbx_description
1 polymer ?
#
loop_
_entity_poly.entity_id
_entity_poly.type
_entity_poly.pdbx_seq_one_letter_code
_entity_poly.pdbx_strand_id
1 'polypeptide(L)'
;MNSPPPSYGSLRSPNPWTDETTPLNAYGCSKCASRRDRRILHCALALTLFFLMAVFVIGQNTGVLPTLVDDVPASEKAALREQWRRENTEHSRDVTQWAREREDYRQELRFWEVERETRVRDRERWKTEVEAERQDWLTKKTREREQWKRKVEAERRDWWAKENSDHEQWRKKVDTERQNWTHEGEEWARRREEEERHRKEVEHRRQGVWWSEPWKNKGCDASGIQAYSAYLFDLPEDLNWLDICMDMPIQIEGKWFDRPNKCERTKTHVWATWMVDEPQCRVYWDRFEYIGCSPGHSGIRRYKAHLLNLHPGDDWDKMCNTSPADIFGVHYDRPTICVNEKGGRMGIWDIPDPHCD
;
A
#
# COMPACT_ATOMS: atom_id res chain seq x y z
N MET A 1 14.70 -7.88 3.57
CA MET A 1 15.74 -8.11 4.60
C MET A 1 15.09 -7.91 5.96
N ASN A 2 14.87 -9.00 6.69
CA ASN A 2 14.71 -9.10 8.15
C ASN A 2 14.44 -10.58 8.45
N SER A 3 15.46 -11.26 8.96
CA SER A 3 15.47 -12.70 9.22
C SER A 3 14.73 -13.04 10.51
N PRO A 4 13.96 -14.15 10.57
CA PRO A 4 13.37 -14.66 11.81
C PRO A 4 14.39 -15.50 12.64
N PRO A 5 14.20 -15.60 13.97
CA PRO A 5 15.09 -16.35 14.87
C PRO A 5 14.86 -17.87 14.82
N PRO A 6 15.82 -18.67 15.34
CA PRO A 6 15.88 -20.10 15.09
C PRO A 6 14.90 -20.94 15.93
N SER A 7 14.45 -22.02 15.31
CA SER A 7 13.69 -23.13 15.88
C SER A 7 14.54 -23.94 16.87
N TYR A 8 14.13 -23.99 18.13
CA TYR A 8 14.61 -25.01 19.07
C TYR A 8 13.81 -26.30 18.85
N GLY A 9 14.39 -27.21 18.08
CA GLY A 9 14.06 -28.62 18.13
C GLY A 9 14.85 -29.30 19.24
N SER A 10 14.16 -29.91 20.21
CA SER A 10 14.78 -30.83 21.16
C SER A 10 13.88 -32.03 21.42
N LEU A 11 14.21 -33.10 20.69
CA LEU A 11 14.35 -34.49 21.15
C LEU A 11 13.24 -35.06 22.06
N ARG A 12 12.24 -35.66 21.41
CA ARG A 12 11.58 -36.87 21.94
C ARG A 12 12.51 -38.06 21.73
N SER A 13 12.83 -38.77 22.81
CA SER A 13 13.28 -40.16 22.74
C SER A 13 12.24 -41.02 23.46
N PRO A 14 11.67 -42.07 22.83
CA PRO A 14 10.86 -43.06 23.53
C PRO A 14 11.76 -44.22 23.97
N ASN A 15 11.83 -44.49 25.27
CA ASN A 15 12.32 -45.77 25.79
C ASN A 15 11.12 -46.69 26.05
N PRO A 16 10.94 -47.77 25.27
CA PRO A 16 10.23 -48.97 25.68
C PRO A 16 11.22 -49.93 26.39
N TRP A 17 10.69 -50.89 27.15
CA TRP A 17 11.42 -51.94 27.91
C TRP A 17 11.99 -51.41 29.25
N THR A 18 11.66 -51.94 30.42
CA THR A 18 11.75 -53.37 30.80
C THR A 18 10.74 -53.77 31.89
N ASP A 19 10.05 -54.86 31.61
CA ASP A 19 9.36 -55.76 32.52
C ASP A 19 10.44 -56.57 33.30
N GLU A 20 10.43 -56.54 34.63
CA GLU A 20 11.23 -57.45 35.47
C GLU A 20 10.28 -58.26 36.36
N THR A 21 9.79 -59.35 35.79
CA THR A 21 9.29 -60.51 36.50
C THR A 21 10.44 -61.51 36.64
N THR A 22 10.85 -61.84 37.86
CA THR A 22 11.72 -63.01 38.09
C THR A 22 11.48 -63.61 39.49
N PRO A 23 10.82 -64.77 39.57
CA PRO A 23 11.04 -65.75 40.64
C PRO A 23 11.99 -66.84 40.10
N LEU A 24 13.16 -67.02 40.71
CA LEU A 24 14.10 -68.08 40.34
C LEU A 24 14.25 -69.12 41.45
N ASN A 25 13.85 -70.34 41.09
CA ASN A 25 14.45 -71.67 41.38
C ASN A 25 14.59 -72.12 42.85
N ALA A 26 14.05 -73.28 43.27
CA ALA A 26 13.92 -74.61 42.66
C ALA A 26 15.27 -75.29 42.32
N TYR A 27 15.90 -75.86 43.35
CA TYR A 27 16.77 -77.05 43.33
C TYR A 27 16.48 -77.78 44.66
N GLY A 28 16.03 -79.03 44.77
CA GLY A 28 16.31 -80.20 43.96
C GLY A 28 17.51 -80.96 44.55
N CYS A 29 17.30 -81.87 45.52
CA CYS A 29 18.20 -83.01 45.70
C CYS A 29 17.56 -84.14 46.53
N SER A 30 17.16 -85.19 45.82
CA SER A 30 16.82 -86.52 46.29
C SER A 30 18.09 -87.36 46.45
N LYS A 31 18.15 -88.17 47.53
CA LYS A 31 18.99 -89.38 47.84
C LYS A 31 19.31 -89.32 49.35
N CYS A 32 19.34 -90.37 50.18
CA CYS A 32 19.18 -91.81 50.07
C CYS A 32 19.19 -92.36 51.53
N ALA A 33 18.33 -93.35 51.81
CA ALA A 33 18.55 -94.56 52.63
C ALA A 33 19.42 -94.56 53.91
N SER A 34 18.87 -95.23 54.94
CA SER A 34 19.56 -96.00 56.01
C SER A 34 20.30 -95.24 57.11
N ARG A 35 19.67 -95.09 58.29
CA ARG A 35 20.32 -94.92 59.62
C ARG A 35 19.29 -94.97 60.76
N ARG A 36 18.59 -96.11 60.92
CA ARG A 36 17.59 -96.29 62.01
C ARG A 36 18.13 -96.98 63.27
N ASP A 37 19.40 -97.45 63.28
CA ASP A 37 20.00 -98.17 64.43
C ASP A 37 21.00 -97.39 65.30
N ARG A 38 21.27 -96.10 65.03
CA ARG A 38 22.13 -95.25 65.91
C ARG A 38 21.37 -94.36 66.90
N ARG A 39 20.05 -94.21 66.77
CA ARG A 39 19.25 -93.29 67.63
C ARG A 39 19.03 -93.84 69.05
N ILE A 40 18.98 -95.16 69.21
CA ILE A 40 18.75 -95.78 70.53
C ILE A 40 19.97 -95.61 71.45
N LEU A 41 21.19 -95.66 70.91
CA LEU A 41 22.42 -95.43 71.69
C LEU A 41 22.56 -93.95 72.13
N HIS A 42 22.20 -92.99 71.28
CA HIS A 42 22.23 -91.57 71.64
C HIS A 42 21.16 -91.17 72.66
N CYS A 43 19.97 -91.77 72.61
CA CYS A 43 18.93 -91.56 73.63
C CYS A 43 19.34 -92.10 75.00
N ALA A 44 19.99 -93.28 75.05
CA ALA A 44 20.50 -93.83 76.31
C ALA A 44 21.58 -92.94 76.94
N LEU A 45 22.53 -92.44 76.13
CA LEU A 45 23.60 -91.53 76.59
C LEU A 45 23.06 -90.17 77.07
N ALA A 46 22.05 -89.62 76.38
CA ALA A 46 21.39 -88.38 76.77
C ALA A 46 20.62 -88.52 78.08
N LEU A 47 19.92 -89.64 78.30
CA LEU A 47 19.23 -89.91 79.57
C LEU A 47 20.21 -90.09 80.74
N THR A 48 21.35 -90.77 80.52
CA THR A 48 22.38 -90.88 81.57
C THR A 48 23.01 -89.53 81.92
N LEU A 49 23.28 -88.67 80.93
CA LEU A 49 23.77 -87.31 81.17
C LEU A 49 22.74 -86.45 81.89
N PHE A 50 21.47 -86.53 81.50
CA PHE A 50 20.37 -85.83 82.17
C PHE A 50 20.22 -86.28 83.63
N PHE A 51 20.35 -87.58 83.90
CA PHE A 51 20.30 -88.10 85.26
C PHE A 51 21.49 -87.64 86.10
N LEU A 52 22.72 -87.67 85.56
CA LEU A 52 23.90 -87.14 86.25
C LEU A 52 23.77 -85.63 86.52
N MET A 53 23.24 -84.85 85.57
CA MET A 53 22.90 -83.44 85.76
C MET A 53 21.85 -83.25 86.85
N ALA A 54 20.78 -84.06 86.87
CA ALA A 54 19.74 -83.99 87.88
C ALA A 54 20.28 -84.32 89.28
N VAL A 55 21.13 -85.36 89.41
CA VAL A 55 21.80 -85.70 90.66
C VAL A 55 22.72 -84.58 91.11
N PHE A 56 23.45 -83.94 90.19
CA PHE A 56 24.30 -82.79 90.51
C PHE A 56 23.48 -81.59 91.00
N VAL A 57 22.39 -81.24 90.31
CA VAL A 57 21.47 -80.15 90.71
C VAL A 57 20.80 -80.44 92.05
N ILE A 58 20.37 -81.68 92.29
CA ILE A 58 19.79 -82.10 93.59
C ILE A 58 20.87 -82.06 94.68
N GLY A 59 22.10 -82.49 94.40
CA GLY A 59 23.22 -82.41 95.34
C GLY A 59 23.61 -80.98 95.70
N GLN A 60 23.53 -80.06 94.74
CA GLN A 60 23.71 -78.61 94.97
C GLN A 60 22.55 -78.00 95.77
N ASN A 61 21.30 -78.41 95.54
CA ASN A 61 20.13 -77.87 96.26
C ASN A 61 19.96 -78.44 97.67
N THR A 62 20.42 -79.66 97.93
CA THR A 62 20.29 -80.32 99.25
C THR A 62 21.45 -80.01 100.20
N GLY A 63 22.47 -79.24 99.76
CA GLY A 63 23.61 -78.84 100.59
C GLY A 63 24.61 -79.96 100.89
N VAL A 64 24.55 -81.08 100.16
CA VAL A 64 25.47 -82.23 100.32
C VAL A 64 26.81 -81.97 99.61
N LEU A 65 26.83 -81.14 98.57
CA LEU A 65 28.05 -80.65 97.94
C LEU A 65 28.29 -79.21 98.42
N PRO A 66 29.42 -78.91 99.09
CA PRO A 66 29.75 -77.54 99.49
C PRO A 66 29.86 -76.70 98.22
N THR A 67 28.96 -75.73 98.09
CA THR A 67 29.05 -74.76 97.01
C THR A 67 30.02 -73.66 97.46
N LEU A 68 30.73 -73.05 96.52
CA LEU A 68 31.64 -71.92 96.75
C LEU A 68 30.97 -70.68 97.39
N VAL A 69 29.68 -70.77 97.72
CA VAL A 69 28.82 -69.75 98.31
C VAL A 69 28.50 -70.05 99.80
N ASP A 70 28.97 -71.19 100.34
CA ASP A 70 28.70 -71.59 101.72
C ASP A 70 29.63 -70.96 102.78
N ASP A 71 30.72 -70.30 102.37
CA ASP A 71 31.65 -69.59 103.27
C ASP A 71 31.18 -68.18 103.71
N VAL A 72 29.97 -67.77 103.31
CA VAL A 72 29.42 -66.45 103.67
C VAL A 72 28.64 -66.53 105.00
N PRO A 73 29.04 -65.79 106.06
CA PRO A 73 28.35 -65.75 107.35
C PRO A 73 26.87 -65.40 107.21
N ALA A 74 26.02 -65.95 108.09
CA ALA A 74 24.57 -65.72 108.05
C ALA A 74 24.17 -64.23 108.13
N SER A 75 24.97 -63.40 108.82
CA SER A 75 24.80 -61.95 108.90
C SER A 75 25.04 -61.25 107.57
N GLU A 76 26.04 -61.68 106.80
CA GLU A 76 26.34 -61.15 105.46
C GLU A 76 25.29 -61.62 104.44
N LYS A 77 24.83 -62.88 104.54
CA LYS A 77 23.66 -63.37 103.77
C LYS A 77 22.37 -62.59 104.09
N ALA A 78 22.22 -62.07 105.31
CA ALA A 78 21.07 -61.24 105.69
C ALA A 78 21.20 -59.81 105.13
N ALA A 79 22.40 -59.20 105.22
CA ALA A 79 22.70 -57.90 104.66
C ALA A 79 22.53 -57.87 103.13
N LEU A 80 23.04 -58.88 102.42
CA LEU A 80 22.85 -59.04 100.96
C LEU A 80 21.37 -59.20 100.58
N ARG A 81 20.58 -59.94 101.38
CA ARG A 81 19.13 -60.06 101.14
C ARG A 81 18.37 -58.76 101.40
N GLU A 82 18.84 -57.92 102.30
CA GLU A 82 18.27 -56.59 102.52
C GLU A 82 18.64 -55.63 101.40
N GLN A 83 19.90 -55.63 100.96
CA GLN A 83 20.34 -54.89 99.78
C GLN A 83 19.56 -55.32 98.53
N TRP A 84 19.45 -56.62 98.28
CA TRP A 84 18.65 -57.16 97.18
C TRP A 84 17.18 -56.75 97.26
N ARG A 85 16.59 -56.69 98.46
CA ARG A 85 15.22 -56.19 98.64
C ARG A 85 15.09 -54.71 98.29
N ARG A 86 16.08 -53.88 98.63
CA ARG A 86 16.13 -52.46 98.23
C ARG A 86 16.24 -52.31 96.72
N GLU A 87 17.22 -52.98 96.11
CA GLU A 87 17.46 -52.98 94.67
C GLU A 87 16.25 -53.51 93.90
N ASN A 88 15.62 -54.59 94.38
CA ASN A 88 14.41 -55.14 93.76
C ASN A 88 13.21 -54.20 93.90
N THR A 89 13.12 -53.43 94.99
CA THR A 89 12.08 -52.41 95.17
C THR A 89 12.31 -51.22 94.24
N GLU A 90 13.55 -50.75 94.10
CA GLU A 90 13.94 -49.73 93.12
C GLU A 90 13.68 -50.19 91.69
N HIS A 91 14.16 -51.38 91.33
CA HIS A 91 13.93 -51.99 90.03
C HIS A 91 12.44 -52.13 89.73
N SER A 92 11.62 -52.54 90.71
CA SER A 92 10.16 -52.59 90.54
C SER A 92 9.55 -51.20 90.29
N ARG A 93 10.10 -50.12 90.88
CA ARG A 93 9.65 -48.75 90.63
C ARG A 93 10.05 -48.31 89.22
N ASP A 94 11.27 -48.57 88.79
CA ASP A 94 11.77 -48.25 87.45
C ASP A 94 10.98 -49.01 86.38
N VAL A 95 10.72 -50.30 86.58
CA VAL A 95 9.88 -51.11 85.67
C VAL A 95 8.47 -50.52 85.55
N THR A 96 7.91 -50.05 86.67
CA THR A 96 6.58 -49.39 86.67
C THR A 96 6.63 -48.04 85.97
N GLN A 97 7.69 -47.25 86.18
CA GLN A 97 7.91 -45.97 85.50
C GLN A 97 8.06 -46.17 83.99
N TRP A 98 8.93 -47.09 83.55
CA TRP A 98 9.09 -47.43 82.15
C TRP A 98 7.83 -48.02 81.52
N ALA A 99 6.99 -48.71 82.30
CA ALA A 99 5.69 -49.15 81.80
C ALA A 99 4.75 -47.96 81.51
N ARG A 100 4.75 -46.92 82.35
CA ARG A 100 3.98 -45.68 82.11
C ARG A 100 4.54 -44.89 80.94
N GLU A 101 5.85 -44.64 80.92
CA GLU A 101 6.51 -43.90 79.82
C GLU A 101 6.28 -44.57 78.47
N ARG A 102 6.31 -45.91 78.40
CA ARG A 102 5.99 -46.64 77.16
C ARG A 102 4.54 -46.49 76.75
N GLU A 103 3.59 -46.40 77.69
CA GLU A 103 2.19 -46.20 77.34
C GLU A 103 1.93 -44.76 76.90
N ASP A 104 2.54 -43.77 77.57
CA ASP A 104 2.50 -42.37 77.16
C ASP A 104 3.08 -42.20 75.75
N TYR A 105 4.23 -42.81 75.48
CA TYR A 105 4.85 -42.82 74.15
C TYR A 105 3.94 -43.46 73.08
N ARG A 106 3.22 -44.55 73.41
CA ARG A 106 2.24 -45.15 72.50
C ARG A 106 1.04 -44.26 72.25
N GLN A 107 0.58 -43.51 73.25
CA GLN A 107 -0.49 -42.53 73.07
C GLN A 107 -0.03 -41.37 72.19
N GLU A 108 1.18 -40.88 72.41
CA GLU A 108 1.78 -39.84 71.59
C GLU A 108 1.94 -40.30 70.13
N LEU A 109 2.45 -41.52 69.90
CA LEU A 109 2.54 -42.09 68.55
C LEU A 109 1.17 -42.19 67.86
N ARG A 110 0.13 -42.64 68.58
CA ARG A 110 -1.24 -42.67 68.04
C ARG A 110 -1.74 -41.26 67.67
N PHE A 111 -1.45 -40.27 68.50
CA PHE A 111 -1.78 -38.87 68.20
C PHE A 111 -1.06 -38.37 66.94
N TRP A 112 0.25 -38.63 66.83
CA TRP A 112 1.04 -38.28 65.65
C TRP A 112 0.59 -39.00 64.37
N GLU A 113 0.15 -40.25 64.47
CA GLU A 113 -0.43 -40.99 63.34
C GLU A 113 -1.74 -40.35 62.87
N VAL A 114 -2.64 -40.03 63.80
CA VAL A 114 -3.90 -39.33 63.48
C VAL A 114 -3.62 -37.96 62.86
N GLU A 115 -2.70 -37.17 63.41
CA GLU A 115 -2.33 -35.86 62.84
C GLU A 115 -1.70 -35.99 61.45
N ARG A 116 -0.88 -37.03 61.23
CA ARG A 116 -0.32 -37.29 59.91
C ARG A 116 -1.41 -37.63 58.91
N GLU A 117 -2.36 -38.48 59.29
CA GLU A 117 -3.49 -38.81 58.43
C GLU A 117 -4.36 -37.61 58.10
N THR A 118 -4.66 -36.73 59.08
CA THR A 118 -5.43 -35.51 58.82
C THR A 118 -4.69 -34.59 57.86
N ARG A 119 -3.38 -34.36 58.05
CA ARG A 119 -2.57 -33.56 57.13
C ARG A 119 -2.52 -34.15 55.72
N VAL A 120 -2.52 -35.48 55.58
CA VAL A 120 -2.59 -36.14 54.26
C VAL A 120 -3.96 -35.89 53.62
N ARG A 121 -5.06 -36.10 54.35
CA ARG A 121 -6.43 -35.84 53.84
C ARG A 121 -6.64 -34.38 53.48
N ASP A 122 -6.13 -33.44 54.26
CA ASP A 122 -6.23 -32.01 53.99
C ASP A 122 -5.43 -31.63 52.75
N ARG A 123 -4.25 -32.23 52.55
CA ARG A 123 -3.46 -32.04 51.32
C ARG A 123 -4.18 -32.60 50.10
N GLU A 124 -4.81 -33.76 50.21
CA GLU A 124 -5.60 -34.36 49.12
C GLU A 124 -6.82 -33.49 48.79
N ARG A 125 -7.56 -33.05 49.80
CA ARG A 125 -8.68 -32.12 49.63
C ARG A 125 -8.24 -30.84 48.93
N TRP A 126 -7.17 -30.22 49.43
CA TRP A 126 -6.62 -29.00 48.83
C TRP A 126 -6.20 -29.22 47.37
N LYS A 127 -5.56 -30.34 47.04
CA LYS A 127 -5.23 -30.69 45.65
C LYS A 127 -6.49 -30.77 44.78
N THR A 128 -7.54 -31.45 45.26
CA THR A 128 -8.80 -31.57 44.50
C THR A 128 -9.51 -30.24 44.32
N GLU A 129 -9.49 -29.37 45.33
CA GLU A 129 -10.05 -28.02 45.25
C GLU A 129 -9.30 -27.16 44.23
N VAL A 130 -7.96 -27.16 44.29
CA VAL A 130 -7.12 -26.44 43.34
C VAL A 130 -7.30 -26.96 41.91
N GLU A 131 -7.41 -28.27 41.71
CA GLU A 131 -7.69 -28.85 40.40
C GLU A 131 -9.07 -28.46 39.88
N ALA A 132 -10.09 -28.45 40.74
CA ALA A 132 -11.44 -28.02 40.38
C ALA A 132 -11.47 -26.53 39.99
N GLU A 133 -10.85 -25.65 40.79
CA GLU A 133 -10.73 -24.21 40.47
C GLU A 133 -9.99 -23.99 39.15
N ARG A 134 -8.93 -24.77 38.90
CA ARG A 134 -8.17 -24.70 37.64
C ARG A 134 -9.04 -25.09 36.44
N GLN A 135 -9.86 -26.13 36.58
CA GLN A 135 -10.77 -26.56 35.50
C GLN A 135 -11.89 -25.55 35.26
N ASP A 136 -12.46 -24.96 36.31
CA ASP A 136 -13.46 -23.89 36.17
C ASP A 136 -12.85 -22.67 35.47
N TRP A 137 -11.66 -22.25 35.89
CA TRP A 137 -10.93 -21.15 35.26
C TRP A 137 -10.66 -21.41 33.77
N LEU A 138 -10.21 -22.62 33.41
CA LEU A 138 -9.98 -23.00 32.00
C LEU A 138 -11.28 -22.99 31.20
N THR A 139 -12.37 -23.49 31.77
CA THR A 139 -13.69 -23.50 31.13
C THR A 139 -14.20 -22.08 30.89
N LYS A 140 -14.08 -21.21 31.91
CA LYS A 140 -14.42 -19.78 31.80
C LYS A 140 -13.60 -19.09 30.73
N LYS A 141 -12.28 -19.30 30.71
CA LYS A 141 -11.39 -18.72 29.69
C LYS A 141 -11.70 -19.20 28.29
N THR A 142 -12.04 -20.47 28.13
CA THR A 142 -12.45 -21.04 26.85
C THR A 142 -13.75 -20.40 26.37
N ARG A 143 -14.74 -20.22 27.27
CA ARG A 143 -16.00 -19.53 26.95
C ARG A 143 -15.78 -18.08 26.55
N GLU A 144 -14.93 -17.35 27.27
CA GLU A 144 -14.56 -15.96 26.93
C GLU A 144 -13.92 -15.89 25.54
N ARG A 145 -13.00 -16.80 25.23
CA ARG A 145 -12.34 -16.88 23.92
C ARG A 145 -13.33 -17.19 22.80
N GLU A 146 -14.25 -18.13 23.00
CA GLU A 146 -15.27 -18.47 22.01
C GLU A 146 -16.27 -17.33 21.80
N GLN A 147 -16.68 -16.63 22.87
CA GLN A 147 -17.53 -15.44 22.75
C GLN A 147 -16.83 -14.32 21.97
N TRP A 148 -15.54 -14.08 22.27
CA TRP A 148 -14.74 -13.10 21.54
C TRP A 148 -14.60 -13.49 20.06
N LYS A 149 -14.31 -14.76 19.77
CA LYS A 149 -14.22 -15.27 18.39
C LYS A 149 -15.53 -15.07 17.62
N ARG A 150 -16.68 -15.36 18.25
CA ARG A 150 -18.01 -15.13 17.66
C ARG A 150 -18.28 -13.65 17.36
N LYS A 151 -17.89 -12.74 18.26
CA LYS A 151 -18.02 -11.29 18.05
C LYS A 151 -17.17 -10.84 16.85
N VAL A 152 -15.90 -11.23 16.81
CA VAL A 152 -14.99 -10.90 15.70
C VAL A 152 -15.49 -11.47 14.38
N GLU A 153 -15.99 -12.71 14.35
CA GLU A 153 -16.58 -13.30 13.14
C GLU A 153 -17.86 -12.60 12.69
N ALA A 154 -18.69 -12.13 13.63
CA ALA A 154 -19.88 -11.34 13.33
C ALA A 154 -19.51 -9.97 12.74
N GLU A 155 -18.62 -9.22 13.39
CA GLU A 155 -18.12 -7.93 12.89
C GLU A 155 -17.49 -8.08 11.51
N ARG A 156 -16.72 -9.15 11.29
CA ARG A 156 -16.14 -9.46 9.98
C ARG A 156 -17.24 -9.70 8.95
N ARG A 157 -18.29 -10.46 9.25
CA ARG A 157 -19.41 -10.70 8.31
C ARG A 157 -20.14 -9.40 7.96
N ASP A 158 -20.40 -8.54 8.96
CA ASP A 158 -21.08 -7.27 8.74
C ASP A 158 -20.23 -6.33 7.88
N TRP A 159 -18.91 -6.29 8.14
CA TRP A 159 -17.95 -5.56 7.32
C TRP A 159 -17.93 -6.05 5.87
N TRP A 160 -17.84 -7.37 5.66
CA TRP A 160 -17.88 -7.97 4.31
C TRP A 160 -19.22 -7.73 3.59
N ALA A 161 -20.33 -7.76 4.31
CA ALA A 161 -21.65 -7.48 3.73
C ALA A 161 -21.74 -6.03 3.26
N LYS A 162 -21.22 -5.08 4.06
CA LYS A 162 -21.14 -3.67 3.69
C LYS A 162 -20.25 -3.46 2.47
N GLU A 163 -19.04 -4.03 2.47
CA GLU A 163 -18.10 -3.92 1.36
C GLU A 163 -18.68 -4.50 0.06
N ASN A 164 -19.34 -5.66 0.13
CA ASN A 164 -20.01 -6.25 -1.04
C ASN A 164 -21.15 -5.37 -1.57
N SER A 165 -21.95 -4.77 -0.68
CA SER A 165 -23.00 -3.81 -1.08
C SER A 165 -22.40 -2.60 -1.78
N ASP A 166 -21.35 -2.01 -1.20
CA ASP A 166 -20.66 -0.84 -1.78
C ASP A 166 -20.07 -1.18 -3.16
N HIS A 167 -19.49 -2.37 -3.30
CA HIS A 167 -18.98 -2.89 -4.56
C HIS A 167 -20.09 -3.08 -5.60
N GLU A 168 -21.26 -3.60 -5.21
CA GLU A 168 -22.40 -3.77 -6.12
C GLU A 168 -22.94 -2.41 -6.60
N GLN A 169 -23.04 -1.43 -5.70
CA GLN A 169 -23.44 -0.07 -6.06
C GLN A 169 -22.45 0.57 -7.03
N TRP A 170 -21.14 0.41 -6.78
CA TRP A 170 -20.09 0.90 -7.66
C TRP A 170 -20.18 0.25 -9.05
N ARG A 171 -20.36 -1.08 -9.12
CA ARG A 171 -20.57 -1.79 -10.39
C ARG A 171 -21.76 -1.23 -11.17
N LYS A 172 -22.91 -1.04 -10.52
CA LYS A 172 -24.10 -0.45 -11.16
C LYS A 172 -23.82 0.94 -11.70
N LYS A 173 -23.09 1.77 -10.96
CA LYS A 173 -22.71 3.12 -11.41
C LYS A 173 -21.81 3.07 -12.65
N VAL A 174 -20.79 2.21 -12.64
CA VAL A 174 -19.88 2.02 -13.77
C VAL A 174 -20.61 1.50 -15.01
N ASP A 175 -21.55 0.57 -14.85
CA ASP A 175 -22.35 0.04 -15.95
C ASP A 175 -23.25 1.12 -16.57
N THR A 176 -23.90 1.94 -15.75
CA THR A 176 -24.69 3.09 -16.22
C THR A 176 -23.82 4.12 -16.93
N GLU A 177 -22.65 4.46 -16.38
CA GLU A 177 -21.71 5.38 -17.04
C GLU A 177 -21.28 4.81 -18.38
N ARG A 178 -20.93 3.53 -18.46
CA ARG A 178 -20.57 2.86 -19.72
C ARG A 178 -21.69 2.96 -20.76
N GLN A 179 -22.94 2.74 -20.36
CA GLN A 179 -24.11 2.86 -21.26
C GLN A 179 -24.29 4.30 -21.75
N ASN A 180 -24.11 5.30 -20.88
CA ASN A 180 -24.17 6.70 -21.26
C ASN A 180 -23.05 7.05 -22.27
N TRP A 181 -21.82 6.62 -22.02
CA TRP A 181 -20.69 6.82 -22.93
C TRP A 181 -20.92 6.17 -24.29
N THR A 182 -21.52 4.98 -24.35
CA THR A 182 -21.86 4.35 -25.63
C THR A 182 -22.93 5.13 -26.39
N HIS A 183 -23.97 5.60 -25.72
CA HIS A 183 -25.03 6.39 -26.33
C HIS A 183 -24.50 7.75 -26.83
N GLU A 184 -23.69 8.44 -26.02
CA GLU A 184 -23.04 9.68 -26.45
C GLU A 184 -22.13 9.43 -27.65
N GLY A 185 -21.35 8.35 -27.65
CA GLY A 185 -20.50 7.97 -28.78
C GLY A 185 -21.29 7.77 -30.08
N GLU A 186 -22.46 7.13 -30.01
CA GLU A 186 -23.35 6.94 -31.16
C GLU A 186 -23.96 8.27 -31.65
N GLU A 187 -24.37 9.17 -30.75
CA GLU A 187 -24.85 10.52 -31.09
C GLU A 187 -23.76 11.35 -31.78
N TRP A 188 -22.53 11.32 -31.26
CA TRP A 188 -21.38 11.99 -31.85
C TRP A 188 -21.05 11.45 -33.25
N ALA A 189 -21.10 10.13 -33.43
CA ALA A 189 -20.90 9.50 -34.73
C ALA A 189 -21.96 9.96 -35.75
N ARG A 190 -23.24 9.97 -35.35
CA ARG A 190 -24.35 10.43 -36.18
C ARG A 190 -24.20 11.91 -36.59
N ARG A 191 -23.83 12.77 -35.64
CA ARG A 191 -23.61 14.20 -35.90
C ARG A 191 -22.47 14.42 -36.89
N ARG A 192 -21.36 13.67 -36.76
CA ARG A 192 -20.24 13.77 -37.71
C ARG A 192 -20.62 13.29 -39.10
N GLU A 193 -21.41 12.22 -39.22
CA GLU A 193 -21.93 11.78 -40.51
C GLU A 193 -22.87 12.81 -41.15
N GLU A 194 -23.75 13.43 -40.37
CA GLU A 194 -24.61 14.53 -40.83
C GLU A 194 -23.81 15.74 -41.30
N GLU A 195 -22.80 16.16 -40.52
CA GLU A 195 -21.91 17.26 -40.87
C GLU A 195 -21.11 16.95 -42.13
N GLU A 196 -20.62 15.72 -42.29
CA GLU A 196 -19.90 15.30 -43.50
C GLU A 196 -20.82 15.26 -44.73
N ARG A 197 -22.08 14.79 -44.58
CA ARG A 197 -23.10 14.86 -45.64
C ARG A 197 -23.37 16.31 -46.04
N HIS A 198 -23.58 17.19 -45.06
CA HIS A 198 -23.80 18.61 -45.29
C HIS A 198 -22.59 19.25 -45.99
N ARG A 199 -21.36 18.93 -45.57
CA ARG A 199 -20.14 19.42 -46.23
C ARG A 199 -20.08 18.99 -47.70
N LYS A 200 -20.33 17.72 -47.99
CA LYS A 200 -20.36 17.19 -49.37
C LYS A 200 -21.46 17.82 -50.21
N GLU A 201 -22.63 18.07 -49.62
CA GLU A 201 -23.75 18.74 -50.29
C GLU A 201 -23.39 20.20 -50.63
N VAL A 202 -22.79 20.94 -49.71
CA VAL A 202 -22.29 22.30 -49.95
C VAL A 202 -21.21 22.29 -51.04
N GLU A 203 -20.26 21.37 -51.00
CA GLU A 203 -19.22 21.22 -52.04
C GLU A 203 -19.83 20.92 -53.42
N HIS A 204 -20.82 20.01 -53.50
CA HIS A 204 -21.51 19.72 -54.76
C HIS A 204 -22.26 20.93 -55.31
N ARG A 205 -22.93 21.71 -54.45
CA ARG A 205 -23.61 22.94 -54.86
C ARG A 205 -22.64 24.05 -55.28
N ARG A 206 -21.42 24.08 -54.72
CA ARG A 206 -20.34 25.01 -55.13
C ARG A 206 -19.86 24.75 -56.55
N GLN A 207 -19.96 23.53 -57.09
CA GLN A 207 -19.46 23.19 -58.44
C GLN A 207 -20.18 23.93 -59.59
N GLY A 208 -21.31 24.60 -59.32
CA GLY A 208 -22.00 25.44 -60.30
C GLY A 208 -21.55 26.91 -60.31
N VAL A 209 -20.81 27.36 -59.29
CA VAL A 209 -20.40 28.76 -59.15
C VAL A 209 -19.07 28.99 -59.87
N TRP A 210 -18.97 30.07 -60.64
CA TRP A 210 -17.76 30.41 -61.38
C TRP A 210 -17.53 31.92 -61.45
N TRP A 211 -16.25 32.30 -61.60
CA TRP A 211 -15.85 33.70 -61.83
C TRP A 211 -15.95 34.02 -63.32
N SER A 212 -16.48 35.20 -63.65
CA SER A 212 -16.34 35.76 -64.99
C SER A 212 -14.87 35.96 -65.36
N GLU A 213 -14.61 36.26 -66.63
CA GLU A 213 -13.28 36.72 -67.04
C GLU A 213 -12.89 37.96 -66.22
N PRO A 214 -11.69 37.98 -65.59
CA PRO A 214 -11.26 39.12 -64.79
C PRO A 214 -10.94 40.31 -65.68
N TRP A 215 -11.42 41.49 -65.32
CA TRP A 215 -11.13 42.73 -66.05
C TRP A 215 -10.27 43.68 -65.19
N LYS A 216 -9.42 44.44 -65.87
CA LYS A 216 -8.63 45.51 -65.22
C LYS A 216 -9.57 46.67 -64.88
N ASN A 217 -9.53 47.11 -63.63
CA ASN A 217 -10.19 48.36 -63.23
C ASN A 217 -9.50 49.55 -63.90
N LYS A 218 -10.21 50.67 -64.03
CA LYS A 218 -9.68 51.85 -64.72
C LYS A 218 -8.54 52.46 -63.89
N GLY A 219 -7.37 52.58 -64.50
CA GLY A 219 -6.16 53.09 -63.85
C GLY A 219 -5.54 52.10 -62.86
N CYS A 220 -4.36 52.46 -62.39
CA CYS A 220 -3.66 51.74 -61.33
C CYS A 220 -4.26 52.07 -59.96
N ASP A 221 -4.34 51.07 -59.08
CA ASP A 221 -4.88 51.25 -57.73
C ASP A 221 -3.84 51.89 -56.80
N ALA A 222 -2.58 51.52 -56.95
CA ALA A 222 -1.44 52.05 -56.21
C ALA A 222 -0.14 51.84 -57.02
N SER A 223 0.99 52.39 -56.55
CA SER A 223 2.27 52.19 -57.24
C SER A 223 2.62 50.70 -57.36
N GLY A 224 2.69 50.22 -58.59
CA GLY A 224 2.92 48.82 -58.92
C GLY A 224 1.72 47.91 -58.67
N ILE A 225 0.53 48.42 -58.36
CA ILE A 225 -0.65 47.60 -58.06
C ILE A 225 -1.78 47.94 -59.02
N GLN A 226 -2.26 46.93 -59.74
CA GLN A 226 -3.45 46.97 -60.55
C GLN A 226 -4.60 46.25 -59.84
N ALA A 227 -5.76 46.91 -59.75
CA ALA A 227 -6.97 46.25 -59.28
C ALA A 227 -7.64 45.49 -60.44
N TYR A 228 -7.96 44.23 -60.19
CA TYR A 228 -8.76 43.37 -61.06
C TYR A 228 -10.08 43.07 -60.41
N SER A 229 -11.15 43.00 -61.19
CA SER A 229 -12.45 42.57 -60.69
C SER A 229 -13.06 41.48 -61.58
N ALA A 230 -13.88 40.62 -60.98
CA ALA A 230 -14.62 39.55 -61.66
C ALA A 230 -15.99 39.37 -61.01
N TYR A 231 -17.02 39.12 -61.82
CA TYR A 231 -18.36 38.80 -61.34
C TYR A 231 -18.46 37.34 -60.92
N LEU A 232 -19.20 37.09 -59.86
CA LEU A 232 -19.54 35.75 -59.38
C LEU A 232 -20.91 35.36 -59.95
N PHE A 233 -20.96 34.30 -60.74
CA PHE A 233 -22.20 33.83 -61.38
C PHE A 233 -22.74 32.55 -60.74
N ASP A 234 -24.04 32.29 -61.00
CA ASP A 234 -24.76 31.09 -60.59
C ASP A 234 -24.75 30.81 -59.08
N LEU A 235 -24.76 31.88 -58.30
CA LEU A 235 -24.80 31.81 -56.84
C LEU A 235 -26.20 31.37 -56.34
N PRO A 236 -26.30 30.24 -55.63
CA PRO A 236 -27.57 29.80 -55.03
C PRO A 236 -28.08 30.78 -53.96
N GLU A 237 -29.39 31.05 -53.93
CA GLU A 237 -30.01 32.03 -53.00
C GLU A 237 -29.88 31.65 -51.52
N ASP A 238 -29.71 30.36 -51.23
CA ASP A 238 -29.62 29.79 -49.89
C ASP A 238 -28.19 29.81 -49.31
N LEU A 239 -27.18 30.11 -50.12
CA LEU A 239 -25.79 30.16 -49.68
C LEU A 239 -25.36 31.58 -49.32
N ASN A 240 -24.49 31.69 -48.30
CA ASN A 240 -23.89 32.97 -47.93
C ASN A 240 -22.92 33.42 -49.03
N TRP A 241 -23.36 34.41 -49.81
CA TRP A 241 -22.59 35.00 -50.91
C TRP A 241 -21.19 35.45 -50.50
N LEU A 242 -21.03 35.94 -49.27
CA LEU A 242 -19.76 36.48 -48.79
C LEU A 242 -18.74 35.36 -48.57
N ASP A 243 -19.17 34.24 -47.98
CA ASP A 243 -18.31 33.08 -47.71
C ASP A 243 -17.83 32.48 -49.04
N ILE A 244 -18.73 32.35 -50.03
CA ILE A 244 -18.37 31.84 -51.35
C ILE A 244 -17.41 32.80 -52.06
N CYS A 245 -17.69 34.11 -52.04
CA CYS A 245 -16.84 35.10 -52.67
C CYS A 245 -15.41 35.11 -52.09
N MET A 246 -15.26 34.96 -50.77
CA MET A 246 -13.96 35.00 -50.10
C MET A 246 -13.15 33.71 -50.24
N ASP A 247 -13.80 32.56 -50.40
CA ASP A 247 -13.16 31.24 -50.48
C ASP A 247 -12.84 30.78 -51.91
N MET A 248 -13.34 31.47 -52.95
CA MET A 248 -13.27 30.97 -54.31
C MET A 248 -12.03 31.49 -55.07
N PRO A 249 -11.11 30.59 -55.49
CA PRO A 249 -9.89 30.99 -56.15
C PRO A 249 -10.12 31.46 -57.59
N ILE A 250 -9.25 32.32 -58.10
CA ILE A 250 -9.26 32.78 -59.50
C ILE A 250 -7.84 32.77 -60.09
N GLN A 251 -7.75 32.62 -61.41
CA GLN A 251 -6.52 32.83 -62.15
C GLN A 251 -6.53 34.20 -62.84
N ILE A 252 -5.56 35.06 -62.52
CA ILE A 252 -5.38 36.38 -63.14
C ILE A 252 -3.98 36.45 -63.74
N GLU A 253 -3.88 36.72 -65.04
CA GLU A 253 -2.61 36.74 -65.79
C GLU A 253 -1.73 35.49 -65.56
N GLY A 254 -2.36 34.32 -65.45
CA GLY A 254 -1.67 33.04 -65.24
C GLY A 254 -1.30 32.72 -63.79
N LYS A 255 -1.46 33.66 -62.85
CA LYS A 255 -1.22 33.44 -61.40
C LYS A 255 -2.52 33.12 -60.67
N TRP A 256 -2.47 32.17 -59.74
CA TRP A 256 -3.61 31.79 -58.90
C TRP A 256 -3.68 32.66 -57.64
N PHE A 257 -4.88 33.08 -57.30
CA PHE A 257 -5.19 33.83 -56.09
C PHE A 257 -6.27 33.08 -55.30
N ASP A 258 -5.94 32.66 -54.08
CA ASP A 258 -6.84 31.86 -53.24
C ASP A 258 -8.04 32.65 -52.72
N ARG A 259 -7.86 33.96 -52.52
CA ARG A 259 -8.88 34.85 -51.94
C ARG A 259 -8.81 36.26 -52.52
N PRO A 260 -9.94 36.95 -52.66
CA PRO A 260 -9.96 38.36 -53.03
C PRO A 260 -9.58 39.29 -51.87
N ASN A 261 -9.21 40.52 -52.20
CA ASN A 261 -8.98 41.59 -51.22
C ASN A 261 -10.30 42.19 -50.73
N LYS A 262 -11.33 42.20 -51.59
CA LYS A 262 -12.65 42.77 -51.30
C LYS A 262 -13.74 42.02 -52.05
N CYS A 263 -14.87 41.83 -51.39
CA CYS A 263 -16.10 41.30 -51.97
C CYS A 263 -17.21 42.32 -51.83
N GLU A 264 -17.97 42.57 -52.89
CA GLU A 264 -19.05 43.54 -52.93
C GLU A 264 -20.29 42.95 -53.59
N ARG A 265 -21.46 43.45 -53.20
CA ARG A 265 -22.74 42.99 -53.72
C ARG A 265 -23.66 44.16 -54.05
N THR A 266 -24.17 44.15 -55.27
CA THR A 266 -25.35 44.91 -55.69
C THR A 266 -26.58 44.02 -55.65
N LYS A 267 -27.79 44.58 -55.80
CA LYS A 267 -29.04 43.82 -55.86
C LYS A 267 -29.03 42.62 -56.83
N THR A 268 -28.21 42.67 -57.88
CA THR A 268 -28.21 41.70 -58.98
C THR A 268 -26.90 40.96 -59.18
N HIS A 269 -25.79 41.45 -58.62
CA HIS A 269 -24.46 40.89 -58.90
C HIS A 269 -23.59 40.92 -57.65
N VAL A 270 -22.76 39.89 -57.51
CA VAL A 270 -21.65 39.83 -56.57
C VAL A 270 -20.36 39.92 -57.39
N TRP A 271 -19.39 40.69 -56.93
CA TRP A 271 -18.05 40.70 -57.54
C TRP A 271 -16.99 40.76 -56.46
N ALA A 272 -15.81 40.31 -56.84
CA ALA A 272 -14.61 40.40 -56.04
C ALA A 272 -13.58 41.30 -56.71
N THR A 273 -12.67 41.83 -55.89
CA THR A 273 -11.53 42.64 -56.35
C THR A 273 -10.23 42.09 -55.78
N TRP A 274 -9.24 41.91 -56.65
CA TRP A 274 -7.89 41.48 -56.32
C TRP A 274 -6.88 42.59 -56.63
N MET A 275 -5.90 42.77 -55.76
CA MET A 275 -4.80 43.71 -55.90
C MET A 275 -3.57 42.94 -56.40
N VAL A 276 -3.20 43.16 -57.66
CA VAL A 276 -2.16 42.39 -58.36
C VAL A 276 -0.95 43.29 -58.62
N ASP A 277 0.26 42.80 -58.32
CA ASP A 277 1.51 43.51 -58.64
C ASP A 277 1.73 43.50 -60.16
N GLU A 278 1.68 44.69 -60.75
CA GLU A 278 1.84 44.93 -62.19
C GLU A 278 2.96 45.94 -62.47
N PRO A 279 3.98 45.56 -63.26
CA PRO A 279 5.08 46.45 -63.61
C PRO A 279 4.65 47.74 -64.31
N GLN A 280 3.61 47.70 -65.16
CA GLN A 280 3.10 48.91 -65.82
C GLN A 280 2.56 49.97 -64.85
N CYS A 281 2.10 49.56 -63.66
CA CYS A 281 1.59 50.47 -62.65
C CYS A 281 2.67 51.09 -61.77
N ARG A 282 3.94 50.74 -61.98
CA ARG A 282 5.04 51.32 -61.20
C ARG A 282 5.31 52.74 -61.68
N VAL A 283 5.00 53.68 -60.81
CA VAL A 283 5.44 55.06 -60.93
C VAL A 283 6.81 55.20 -60.28
N TYR A 284 7.55 56.23 -60.69
CA TYR A 284 8.86 56.51 -60.13
C TYR A 284 9.04 58.00 -59.94
N TRP A 285 9.90 58.34 -58.99
CA TRP A 285 10.24 59.71 -58.68
C TRP A 285 11.31 60.22 -59.64
N ASP A 286 11.15 61.45 -60.11
CA ASP A 286 12.20 62.17 -60.81
C ASP A 286 13.36 62.51 -59.85
N ARG A 287 14.34 63.29 -60.32
CA ARG A 287 15.42 63.80 -59.49
C ARG A 287 14.89 64.55 -58.26
N PHE A 288 15.37 64.15 -57.08
CA PHE A 288 15.10 64.86 -55.83
C PHE A 288 15.77 66.24 -55.84
N GLU A 289 14.96 67.28 -55.67
CA GLU A 289 15.37 68.67 -55.55
C GLU A 289 15.30 69.10 -54.09
N TYR A 290 16.39 69.67 -53.59
CA TYR A 290 16.40 70.32 -52.27
C TYR A 290 15.62 71.63 -52.33
N ILE A 291 14.67 71.81 -51.42
CA ILE A 291 13.80 73.01 -51.37
C ILE A 291 13.94 73.84 -50.10
N GLY A 292 14.87 73.49 -49.21
CA GLY A 292 15.11 74.23 -47.98
C GLY A 292 14.89 73.39 -46.72
N CYS A 293 15.07 74.03 -45.57
CA CYS A 293 14.66 73.48 -44.28
C CYS A 293 13.16 73.74 -44.05
N SER A 294 12.51 72.88 -43.26
CA SER A 294 11.08 72.98 -42.98
C SER A 294 10.77 74.26 -42.17
N PRO A 295 9.88 75.16 -42.63
CA PRO A 295 9.54 76.36 -41.88
C PRO A 295 8.93 76.01 -40.52
N GLY A 296 9.57 76.46 -39.44
CA GLY A 296 9.08 76.24 -38.07
C GLY A 296 9.44 74.89 -37.44
N HIS A 297 10.24 74.06 -38.12
CA HIS A 297 10.75 72.81 -37.58
C HIS A 297 12.26 72.71 -37.76
N SER A 298 13.01 72.98 -36.68
CA SER A 298 14.45 72.75 -36.67
C SER A 298 14.76 71.26 -36.82
N GLY A 299 15.88 70.95 -37.47
CA GLY A 299 16.33 69.59 -37.71
C GLY A 299 15.63 68.86 -38.86
N ILE A 300 14.83 69.53 -39.70
CA ILE A 300 14.12 68.88 -40.83
C ILE A 300 14.49 69.53 -42.16
N ARG A 301 15.03 68.71 -43.07
CA ARG A 301 15.34 69.09 -44.45
C ARG A 301 14.25 68.61 -45.41
N ARG A 302 13.85 69.46 -46.35
CA ARG A 302 12.82 69.15 -47.35
C ARG A 302 13.39 68.87 -48.73
N TYR A 303 12.94 67.76 -49.31
CA TYR A 303 13.18 67.41 -50.71
C TYR A 303 11.85 67.27 -51.43
N LYS A 304 11.81 67.65 -52.71
CA LYS A 304 10.68 67.36 -53.59
C LYS A 304 11.13 66.56 -54.80
N ALA A 305 10.24 65.76 -55.36
CA ALA A 305 10.46 65.07 -56.63
C ALA A 305 9.14 64.96 -57.40
N HIS A 306 9.20 65.11 -58.73
CA HIS A 306 8.03 64.93 -59.58
C HIS A 306 7.69 63.44 -59.70
N LEU A 307 6.40 63.12 -59.68
CA LEU A 307 5.91 61.76 -59.91
C LEU A 307 5.78 61.52 -61.42
N LEU A 308 6.52 60.53 -61.93
CA LEU A 308 6.56 60.19 -63.35
C LEU A 308 5.83 58.87 -63.63
N ASN A 309 5.54 58.61 -64.90
CA ASN A 309 4.84 57.42 -65.40
C ASN A 309 3.39 57.24 -64.90
N LEU A 310 2.68 58.35 -64.67
CA LEU A 310 1.24 58.34 -64.40
C LEU A 310 0.45 58.12 -65.69
N HIS A 311 -0.43 57.12 -65.70
CA HIS A 311 -1.30 56.82 -66.82
C HIS A 311 -2.58 57.67 -66.80
N PRO A 312 -3.20 57.92 -67.96
CA PRO A 312 -4.51 58.55 -68.02
C PRO A 312 -5.55 57.73 -67.25
N GLY A 313 -6.12 58.32 -66.19
CA GLY A 313 -7.12 57.68 -65.34
C GLY A 313 -6.61 57.23 -63.97
N ASP A 314 -5.29 57.27 -63.74
CA ASP A 314 -4.71 57.00 -62.41
C ASP A 314 -5.13 58.08 -61.41
N ASP A 315 -5.46 57.65 -60.19
CA ASP A 315 -5.63 58.55 -59.06
C ASP A 315 -4.25 59.01 -58.58
N TRP A 316 -3.81 60.16 -59.07
CA TRP A 316 -2.48 60.67 -58.78
C TRP A 316 -2.18 60.82 -57.29
N ASP A 317 -3.19 61.15 -56.47
CA ASP A 317 -3.01 61.34 -55.04
C ASP A 317 -2.75 59.98 -54.38
N LYS A 318 -3.51 58.97 -54.77
CA LYS A 318 -3.30 57.59 -54.31
C LYS A 318 -1.96 57.02 -54.79
N MET A 319 -1.60 57.26 -56.04
CA MET A 319 -0.28 56.86 -56.57
C MET A 319 0.85 57.52 -55.78
N CYS A 320 0.77 58.84 -55.56
CA CYS A 320 1.75 59.58 -54.78
C CYS A 320 1.91 59.01 -53.35
N ASN A 321 0.79 58.75 -52.68
CA ASN A 321 0.77 58.22 -51.30
C ASN A 321 1.21 56.75 -51.17
N THR A 322 1.38 56.03 -52.27
CA THR A 322 1.79 54.60 -52.28
C THR A 322 3.10 54.36 -53.00
N SER A 323 3.78 55.42 -53.41
CA SER A 323 5.03 55.34 -54.16
C SER A 323 6.24 55.41 -53.22
N PRO A 324 6.98 54.31 -53.02
CA PRO A 324 8.14 54.33 -52.18
C PRO A 324 9.29 55.12 -52.82
N ALA A 325 10.21 55.60 -51.98
CA ALA A 325 11.41 56.32 -52.40
C ALA A 325 12.61 55.94 -51.54
N ASP A 326 13.77 55.78 -52.17
CA ASP A 326 15.05 55.64 -51.47
C ASP A 326 15.82 56.95 -51.57
N ILE A 327 15.97 57.66 -50.46
CA ILE A 327 16.62 58.98 -50.40
C ILE A 327 17.84 58.89 -49.48
N PHE A 328 19.03 59.12 -50.04
CA PHE A 328 20.32 58.95 -49.34
C PHE A 328 20.50 57.58 -48.65
N GLY A 329 19.97 56.52 -49.25
CA GLY A 329 20.04 55.16 -48.71
C GLY A 329 19.03 54.84 -47.61
N VAL A 330 18.09 55.74 -47.33
CA VAL A 330 16.97 55.52 -46.41
C VAL A 330 15.69 55.29 -47.23
N HIS A 331 14.99 54.19 -46.92
CA HIS A 331 13.72 53.84 -47.56
C HIS A 331 12.55 54.57 -46.91
N TYR A 332 11.66 55.11 -47.74
CA TYR A 332 10.41 55.73 -47.34
C TYR A 332 9.27 55.07 -48.11
N ASP A 333 8.27 54.54 -47.41
CA ASP A 333 7.10 53.89 -48.04
C ASP A 333 6.26 54.87 -48.89
N ARG A 334 6.30 56.16 -48.52
CA ARG A 334 5.58 57.26 -49.17
C ARG A 334 6.19 58.63 -48.85
N PRO A 335 5.89 59.67 -49.66
CA PRO A 335 6.18 61.06 -49.31
C PRO A 335 5.44 61.51 -48.05
N THR A 336 5.99 62.54 -47.39
CA THR A 336 5.34 63.22 -46.27
C THR A 336 4.09 63.97 -46.74
N ILE A 337 4.17 64.62 -47.90
CA ILE A 337 3.08 65.42 -48.47
C ILE A 337 3.04 65.21 -49.99
N CYS A 338 1.84 65.04 -50.53
CA CYS A 338 1.56 65.03 -51.96
C CYS A 338 0.99 66.37 -52.40
N VAL A 339 1.59 66.99 -53.43
CA VAL A 339 1.20 68.31 -53.92
C VAL A 339 0.98 68.27 -55.43
N ASN A 340 -0.11 68.90 -55.89
CA ASN A 340 -0.40 69.10 -57.31
C ASN A 340 -0.35 70.59 -57.65
N GLU A 341 0.80 71.03 -58.15
CA GLU A 341 1.08 72.42 -58.52
C GLU A 341 1.14 72.58 -60.04
N LYS A 342 1.27 73.83 -60.53
CA LYS A 342 1.40 74.12 -61.97
C LYS A 342 2.58 73.38 -62.64
N GLY A 343 3.58 72.95 -61.85
CA GLY A 343 4.72 72.16 -62.31
C GLY A 343 4.46 70.65 -62.42
N GLY A 344 3.26 70.18 -62.07
CA GLY A 344 2.91 68.76 -62.05
C GLY A 344 2.68 68.22 -60.64
N ARG A 345 2.58 66.90 -60.55
CA ARG A 345 2.32 66.18 -59.30
C ARG A 345 3.66 65.80 -58.68
N MET A 346 3.83 66.11 -57.40
CA MET A 346 5.09 65.91 -56.69
C MET A 346 4.86 65.39 -55.27
N GLY A 347 5.84 64.63 -54.79
CA GLY A 347 5.97 64.27 -53.39
C GLY A 347 6.95 65.23 -52.71
N ILE A 348 6.73 65.49 -51.42
CA ILE A 348 7.65 66.21 -50.54
C ILE A 348 8.00 65.28 -49.38
N TRP A 349 9.29 65.19 -49.06
CA TRP A 349 9.82 64.42 -47.94
C TRP A 349 10.47 65.35 -46.93
N ASP A 350 10.04 65.23 -45.69
CA ASP A 350 10.61 65.87 -44.51
C ASP A 350 11.60 64.87 -43.87
N ILE A 351 12.90 65.08 -44.12
CA ILE A 351 13.98 64.19 -43.71
C ILE A 351 14.74 64.83 -42.53
N PRO A 352 14.96 64.11 -41.41
CA PRO A 352 15.77 64.62 -40.31
C PRO A 352 17.20 64.97 -40.76
N ASP A 353 17.62 66.22 -40.54
CA ASP A 353 18.98 66.67 -40.77
C ASP A 353 19.40 67.71 -39.72
N PRO A 354 20.44 67.43 -38.91
CA PRO A 354 20.87 68.33 -37.84
C PRO A 354 21.47 69.67 -38.34
N HIS A 355 21.71 69.83 -39.64
CA HIS A 355 22.23 71.08 -40.22
C HIS A 355 21.12 72.06 -40.65
N CYS A 356 19.85 71.72 -40.38
CA CYS A 356 18.72 72.62 -40.61
C CYS A 356 18.33 73.31 -39.30
N ASP A 357 18.55 74.62 -39.20
CA ASP A 357 18.18 75.45 -38.05
C ASP A 357 16.86 76.22 -38.26
#